data_AF-A0A6N2D8N5-F1
#
_entry.id   AF-A0A6N2D8N5-F1
#
_cell.length_a   1.000
_cell.length_b   1.000
_cell.length_c   1.000
_cell.angle_alpha   90.00
_cell.angle_beta   90.00
_cell.angle_gamma   90.00
#
_symmetry.space_group_name_H-M   'P 1'
#
loop_
_entity.id
_entity.type
_entity.pdbx_description
1 polymer ?
#
loop_
_entity_poly.entity_id
_entity_poly.type
_entity_poly.pdbx_seq_one_letter_code
_entity_poly.pdbx_strand_id
1 'polypeptide(L)'
;MTRGWRLNTGRTPFVCRGYVTVRPSWIRPLRHGHTYAAWITDAVTDESGNRLARDADFERMLDADPPADDPLRRAWDTFAPLRDFLPELDDGGARIAGATVFTTMGHNPVFPGLRDAVAAGNSAEWLDLAPCTDQPEGPCGRPCTTASDAFTEWHATVRLPRWQDGEPPRLDPDDGGRVRLDGDGRAIPNGHDDTCAILTIPTGDAPTSGWPLVLTAHGTGGGAGSHIADGTAERLANASVPLDTPPGTSADDTDDNGTTDQDLPASPIATLGFDGVLHHDRRNSDLDPDLLFFNPANPAAGRGNVEQGAGDLFALLDLLRSGPVHADGADPIPVDPDRIAFLGHSQGATVGAGFLAHTDDIAGAVLSGAAGGFALSLLHKTAPVDIAAGVAVLLQDTVHRDHHPVLHLLQTWIDPVDPLGLARHLARERLDDQAPVPLFVTFGLDDAYTPVPNQEALVSAAGLPVVSPSALVPSGTSEVDAPARRMVRSGEDRVTAGTRAYQPDGYDGHFVAFRHPVATLDVVNFLVSALAGDAIIGGTPGED
;
A
#
# COMPACT_ATOMS: atom_id res chain seq x y z
N MET A 1 -14.58 -4.34 19.79
CA MET A 1 -13.34 -3.60 19.45
C MET A 1 -12.36 -3.83 20.59
N THR A 2 -11.25 -4.54 20.37
CA THR A 2 -10.14 -4.51 21.34
C THR A 2 -9.47 -3.15 21.20
N ARG A 3 -9.70 -2.25 22.16
CA ARG A 3 -9.03 -0.94 22.25
C ARG A 3 -7.87 -1.09 23.24
N GLY A 4 -6.71 -0.52 22.90
CA GLY A 4 -5.58 -0.43 23.83
C GLY A 4 -5.79 0.77 24.75
N TRP A 5 -5.55 0.60 26.05
CA TRP A 5 -5.51 1.72 26.98
C TRP A 5 -4.38 1.55 27.97
N ARG A 6 -3.85 2.69 28.44
CA ARG A 6 -2.81 2.72 29.46
C ARG A 6 -3.03 3.89 30.40
N LEU A 7 -2.90 3.63 31.69
CA LEU A 7 -2.84 4.65 32.74
C LEU A 7 -1.38 4.92 33.12
N ASN A 8 -1.00 6.19 33.21
CA ASN A 8 0.26 6.66 33.75
C ASN A 8 0.01 7.55 34.97
N THR A 9 0.37 7.05 36.16
CA THR A 9 0.27 7.79 37.43
C THR A 9 1.55 8.60 37.73
N GLY A 10 2.60 8.42 36.95
CA GLY A 10 3.83 9.22 36.98
C GLY A 10 3.75 10.46 36.09
N ARG A 11 4.76 11.33 36.20
CA ARG A 11 4.96 12.47 35.30
C ARG A 11 6.16 12.15 34.40
N THR A 12 6.04 12.43 33.11
CA THR A 12 7.16 12.41 32.15
C THR A 12 7.34 13.80 31.53
N PRO A 13 8.35 14.02 30.66
CA PRO A 13 8.44 15.24 29.87
C PRO A 13 7.23 15.48 28.95
N PHE A 14 6.50 14.42 28.57
CA PHE A 14 5.41 14.48 27.58
C PHE A 14 4.01 14.38 28.17
N VAL A 15 3.85 13.80 29.37
CA VAL A 15 2.53 13.63 29.99
C VAL A 15 2.52 14.01 31.47
N CYS A 16 1.40 14.61 31.90
CA CYS A 16 1.14 14.91 33.30
C CYS A 16 0.85 13.64 34.11
N ARG A 17 0.86 13.78 35.45
CA ARG A 17 0.39 12.72 36.36
C ARG A 17 -1.09 12.46 36.14
N GLY A 18 -1.49 11.19 36.16
CA GLY A 18 -2.90 10.80 36.02
C GLY A 18 -3.36 10.84 34.56
N TYR A 19 -2.49 10.43 33.64
CA TYR A 19 -2.75 10.45 32.21
C TYR A 19 -3.28 9.10 31.72
N VAL A 20 -4.38 9.12 30.95
CA VAL A 20 -4.92 7.93 30.28
C VAL A 20 -4.72 8.07 28.78
N THR A 21 -4.00 7.13 28.18
CA THR A 21 -3.97 6.96 26.73
C THR A 21 -5.05 5.96 26.33
N VAL A 22 -5.85 6.31 25.33
CA VAL A 22 -6.72 5.37 24.61
C VAL A 22 -6.28 5.37 23.15
N ARG A 23 -6.10 4.19 22.56
CA ARG A 23 -5.74 4.05 21.14
C ARG A 23 -6.60 2.99 20.45
N PRO A 24 -6.84 3.13 19.14
CA PRO A 24 -7.35 2.00 18.36
C PRO A 24 -6.34 0.85 18.35
N SER A 25 -6.84 -0.35 18.08
CA SER A 25 -5.96 -1.48 17.78
C SER A 25 -5.34 -1.31 16.39
N TRP A 26 -4.09 -1.76 16.24
CA TRP A 26 -3.39 -1.75 14.96
C TRP A 26 -4.09 -2.59 13.90
N ILE A 27 -4.79 -3.66 14.30
CA ILE A 27 -5.52 -4.53 13.37
C ILE A 27 -6.93 -4.02 13.01
N ARG A 28 -7.40 -2.92 13.64
CA ARG A 28 -8.70 -2.31 13.35
C ARG A 28 -8.62 -0.78 13.50
N PRO A 29 -8.01 -0.08 12.52
CA PRO A 29 -8.02 1.37 12.48
C PRO A 29 -9.43 1.94 12.51
N LEU A 30 -9.56 3.17 13.02
CA LEU A 30 -10.82 3.91 12.98
C LEU A 30 -11.19 4.28 11.53
N ARG A 31 -12.47 4.45 11.24
CA ARG A 31 -12.94 4.86 9.91
C ARG A 31 -12.52 6.29 9.62
N HIS A 32 -12.17 6.59 8.38
CA HIS A 32 -11.90 7.96 7.93
C HIS A 32 -13.13 8.87 8.07
N GLY A 33 -12.89 10.14 8.39
CA GLY A 33 -13.91 11.19 8.49
C GLY A 33 -15.01 10.95 9.53
N HIS A 34 -14.87 9.93 10.38
CA HIS A 34 -15.92 9.52 11.31
C HIS A 34 -15.68 10.11 12.69
N THR A 35 -16.77 10.56 13.33
CA THR A 35 -16.72 11.08 14.69
C THR A 35 -16.87 9.95 15.70
N TYR A 36 -15.95 9.92 16.66
CA TYR A 36 -15.94 8.97 17.76
C TYR A 36 -15.96 9.70 19.09
N ALA A 37 -16.61 9.07 20.07
CA ALA A 37 -16.44 9.39 21.48
C ALA A 37 -15.66 8.28 22.19
N ALA A 38 -14.75 8.67 23.08
CA ALA A 38 -14.10 7.79 24.04
C ALA A 38 -14.31 8.35 25.44
N TRP A 39 -14.73 7.51 26.38
CA TRP A 39 -15.05 7.93 27.74
C TRP A 39 -14.52 6.96 28.78
N ILE A 40 -14.30 7.49 29.98
CA ILE A 40 -13.99 6.74 31.21
C ILE A 40 -15.15 6.90 32.18
N THR A 41 -15.35 5.92 33.06
CA THR A 41 -16.45 5.94 34.03
C THR A 41 -15.93 6.09 35.46
N ASP A 42 -16.83 6.41 36.38
CA ASP A 42 -16.59 6.48 37.82
C ASP A 42 -16.21 5.11 38.45
N ALA A 43 -16.27 4.02 37.67
CA ALA A 43 -15.79 2.71 38.08
C ALA A 43 -14.25 2.65 38.19
N VAL A 44 -13.52 3.58 37.57
CA VAL A 44 -12.08 3.69 37.74
C VAL A 44 -11.78 4.33 39.10
N THR A 45 -10.90 3.68 39.87
CA THR A 45 -10.49 4.15 41.20
C THR A 45 -9.00 4.47 41.26
N ASP A 46 -8.62 5.41 42.12
CA ASP A 46 -7.22 5.64 42.50
C ASP A 46 -6.68 4.54 43.44
N GLU A 47 -5.40 4.63 43.80
CA GLU A 47 -4.72 3.67 44.71
C GLU A 47 -5.33 3.63 46.12
N SER A 48 -6.10 4.65 46.51
CA SER A 48 -6.81 4.73 47.79
C SER A 48 -8.26 4.24 47.69
N GLY A 49 -8.70 3.81 46.51
CA GLY A 49 -10.07 3.36 46.25
C GLY A 49 -11.08 4.49 45.98
N ASN A 50 -10.63 5.73 45.84
CA ASN A 50 -11.52 6.84 45.48
C ASN A 50 -11.88 6.75 44.00
N ARG A 51 -13.16 6.94 43.68
CA ARG A 51 -13.66 6.95 42.30
C ARG A 51 -13.23 8.23 41.57
N LEU A 52 -13.03 8.12 40.26
CA LEU A 52 -12.96 9.30 39.41
C LEU A 52 -14.28 10.06 39.44
N ALA A 53 -14.19 11.38 39.54
CA ALA A 53 -15.31 12.30 39.47
C ALA A 53 -15.16 13.20 38.23
N ARG A 54 -16.29 13.71 37.73
CA ARG A 54 -16.30 14.71 36.68
C ARG A 54 -15.68 16.01 37.19
N ASP A 55 -14.84 16.63 36.38
CA ASP A 55 -14.42 18.00 36.63
C ASP A 55 -15.51 18.99 36.17
N ALA A 56 -15.44 20.23 36.67
CA ALA A 56 -16.45 21.24 36.41
C ALA A 56 -16.53 21.66 34.93
N ASP A 57 -15.44 21.56 34.18
CA ASP A 57 -15.45 21.89 32.75
C ASP A 57 -16.09 20.76 31.95
N PHE A 58 -15.85 19.50 32.32
CA PHE A 58 -16.51 18.37 31.67
C PHE A 58 -18.02 18.31 31.94
N GLU A 59 -18.49 18.65 33.14
CA GLU A 59 -19.94 18.77 33.41
C GLU A 59 -20.59 19.76 32.43
N ARG A 60 -19.94 20.91 32.19
CA ARG A 60 -20.42 21.89 31.21
C ARG A 60 -20.51 21.32 29.80
N MET A 61 -19.67 20.35 29.41
CA MET A 61 -19.74 19.72 28.09
C MET A 61 -20.98 18.85 27.91
N LEU A 62 -21.62 18.44 29.00
CA LEU A 62 -22.83 17.61 29.00
C LEU A 62 -24.11 18.43 29.19
N ASP A 63 -24.00 19.71 29.56
CA ASP A 63 -25.14 20.62 29.72
C ASP A 63 -25.94 20.77 28.41
N ALA A 64 -27.25 20.96 28.55
CA ALA A 64 -28.15 21.18 27.41
C ALA A 64 -27.92 22.54 26.74
N ASP A 65 -27.54 23.55 27.54
CA ASP A 65 -27.31 24.92 27.07
C ASP A 65 -25.82 25.20 26.88
N PRO A 66 -25.44 25.93 25.81
CA PRO A 66 -24.05 26.26 25.56
C PRO A 66 -23.48 27.22 26.62
N PRO A 67 -22.23 27.03 27.08
CA PRO A 67 -21.56 27.98 27.96
C PRO A 67 -21.28 29.31 27.24
N ALA A 68 -21.28 30.41 28.00
CA ALA A 68 -21.05 31.75 27.47
C ALA A 68 -19.57 32.04 27.10
N ASP A 69 -18.63 31.30 27.68
CA ASP A 69 -17.19 31.49 27.48
C ASP A 69 -16.73 30.86 26.15
N ASP A 70 -16.03 31.62 25.31
CA ASP A 70 -15.66 31.20 23.93
C ASP A 70 -14.89 29.86 23.83
N PRO A 71 -13.87 29.56 24.66
CA PRO A 71 -13.17 28.28 24.58
C PRO A 71 -14.04 27.09 25.00
N LEU A 72 -14.85 27.26 26.05
CA LEU A 72 -15.78 26.23 26.52
C LEU A 72 -16.92 26.03 25.55
N ARG A 73 -17.35 27.08 24.85
CA ARG A 73 -18.38 26.96 23.81
C ARG A 73 -17.91 26.05 22.68
N ARG A 74 -16.68 26.24 22.19
CA ARG A 74 -16.12 25.40 21.12
C ARG A 74 -15.99 23.93 21.54
N ALA A 75 -15.53 23.69 22.78
CA ALA A 75 -15.49 22.35 23.33
C ALA A 75 -16.91 21.76 23.46
N TRP A 76 -17.88 22.54 23.93
CA TRP A 76 -19.28 22.12 24.01
C TRP A 76 -19.84 21.76 22.64
N ASP A 77 -19.59 22.55 21.60
CA ASP A 77 -20.03 22.25 20.23
C ASP A 77 -19.41 20.92 19.73
N THR A 78 -18.15 20.62 20.09
CA THR A 78 -17.46 19.37 19.74
C THR A 78 -18.08 18.14 20.41
N PHE A 79 -18.64 18.31 21.62
CA PHE A 79 -19.27 17.23 22.39
C PHE A 79 -20.73 16.97 22.02
N ALA A 80 -21.31 17.72 21.07
CA ALA A 80 -22.70 17.54 20.63
C ALA A 80 -23.03 16.08 20.27
N PRO A 81 -22.21 15.34 19.49
CA PRO A 81 -22.50 13.95 19.16
C PRO A 81 -22.54 13.02 20.37
N LEU A 82 -21.73 13.30 21.41
CA LEU A 82 -21.80 12.53 22.65
C LEU A 82 -23.11 12.83 23.39
N ARG A 83 -23.51 14.10 23.51
CA ARG A 83 -24.77 14.49 24.15
C ARG A 83 -25.99 13.85 23.46
N ASP A 84 -26.00 13.84 22.14
CA ASP A 84 -27.06 13.21 21.35
C ASP A 84 -27.11 11.69 21.55
N PHE A 85 -25.97 11.07 21.84
CA PHE A 85 -25.86 9.63 22.10
C PHE A 85 -26.19 9.24 23.55
N LEU A 86 -26.04 10.14 24.54
CA LEU A 86 -26.26 9.80 25.95
C LEU A 86 -27.60 9.12 26.26
N PRO A 87 -28.75 9.53 25.66
CA PRO A 87 -30.04 8.88 25.92
C PRO A 87 -30.11 7.40 25.51
N GLU A 88 -29.20 6.93 24.66
CA GLU A 88 -29.10 5.53 24.24
C GLU A 88 -28.37 4.65 25.27
N LEU A 89 -27.78 5.25 26.32
CA LEU A 89 -27.16 4.55 27.43
C LEU A 89 -28.17 4.32 28.55
N ASP A 90 -28.14 3.12 29.17
CA ASP A 90 -29.04 2.74 30.27
C ASP A 90 -29.06 3.76 31.45
N ASP A 91 -27.94 4.43 31.70
CA ASP A 91 -27.79 5.42 32.77
C ASP A 91 -27.78 6.88 32.28
N GLY A 92 -28.10 7.12 31.00
CA GLY A 92 -28.06 8.45 30.40
C GLY A 92 -26.66 9.09 30.43
N GLY A 93 -25.60 8.28 30.57
CA GLY A 93 -24.24 8.77 30.75
C GLY A 93 -23.88 9.17 32.18
N ALA A 94 -24.75 8.96 33.18
CA ALA A 94 -24.53 9.40 34.56
C ALA A 94 -23.20 8.90 35.17
N ARG A 95 -22.70 7.75 34.73
CA ARG A 95 -21.42 7.20 35.22
C ARG A 95 -20.19 7.66 34.46
N ILE A 96 -20.32 8.42 33.36
CA ILE A 96 -19.18 8.92 32.61
C ILE A 96 -18.44 9.95 33.48
N ALA A 97 -17.19 9.70 33.83
CA ALA A 97 -16.36 10.60 34.63
C ALA A 97 -15.55 11.59 33.78
N GLY A 98 -15.30 11.25 32.52
CA GLY A 98 -14.61 12.09 31.56
C GLY A 98 -14.71 11.51 30.16
N ALA A 99 -14.65 12.36 29.13
CA ALA A 99 -14.72 11.91 27.74
C ALA A 99 -13.94 12.84 26.81
N THR A 100 -13.72 12.35 25.59
CA THR A 100 -13.27 13.13 24.44
C THR A 100 -14.10 12.74 23.22
N VAL A 101 -14.39 13.73 22.38
CA VAL A 101 -15.05 13.55 21.08
C VAL A 101 -14.12 14.08 20.01
N PHE A 102 -13.87 13.28 18.98
CA PHE A 102 -12.95 13.64 17.91
C PHE A 102 -13.40 13.05 16.58
N THR A 103 -13.09 13.75 15.49
CA THR A 103 -13.29 13.26 14.13
C THR A 103 -11.94 12.85 13.57
N THR A 104 -11.88 11.63 13.03
CA THR A 104 -10.69 11.15 12.31
C THR A 104 -10.50 11.93 11.02
N MET A 105 -9.26 11.97 10.53
CA MET A 105 -8.96 12.58 9.24
C MET A 105 -9.74 11.92 8.09
N GLY A 106 -10.06 12.70 7.05
CA GLY A 106 -10.63 12.19 5.80
C GLY A 106 -9.62 11.36 5.01
N HIS A 107 -10.06 10.85 3.85
CA HIS A 107 -9.15 10.25 2.87
C HIS A 107 -8.19 11.30 2.33
N ASN A 108 -7.00 10.88 1.90
CA ASN A 108 -6.05 11.78 1.24
C ASN A 108 -6.58 12.14 -0.16
N PRO A 109 -6.97 13.40 -0.42
CA PRO A 109 -7.52 13.79 -1.73
C PRO A 109 -6.47 13.78 -2.84
N VAL A 110 -5.18 13.66 -2.51
CA VAL A 110 -4.11 13.65 -3.50
C VAL A 110 -4.19 12.44 -4.43
N PHE A 111 -4.50 11.24 -3.92
CA PHE A 111 -4.56 10.05 -4.77
C PHE A 111 -5.63 10.12 -5.88
N PRO A 112 -6.91 10.44 -5.61
CA PRO A 112 -7.87 10.65 -6.69
C PRO A 112 -7.49 11.86 -7.56
N GLY A 113 -6.94 12.93 -6.98
CA GLY A 113 -6.44 14.07 -7.75
C GLY A 113 -5.33 13.73 -8.74
N LEU A 114 -4.43 12.80 -8.40
CA LEU A 114 -3.39 12.27 -9.29
C LEU A 114 -4.00 11.48 -10.44
N ARG A 115 -4.88 10.52 -10.12
CA ARG A 115 -5.62 9.74 -11.13
C ARG A 115 -6.36 10.65 -12.11
N ASP A 116 -7.10 11.62 -11.60
CA ASP A 116 -7.91 12.53 -12.40
C ASP A 116 -7.05 13.48 -13.25
N ALA A 117 -5.84 13.84 -12.79
CA ALA A 117 -4.88 14.63 -13.56
C ALA A 117 -4.24 13.81 -14.71
N VAL A 118 -3.92 12.53 -14.47
CA VAL A 118 -3.44 11.59 -15.50
C VAL A 118 -4.50 11.38 -16.56
N ALA A 119 -5.75 11.09 -16.16
CA ALA A 119 -6.88 10.94 -17.07
C ALA A 119 -7.18 12.21 -17.90
N ALA A 120 -6.75 13.38 -17.41
CA ALA A 120 -6.84 14.65 -18.12
C ALA A 120 -5.64 14.93 -19.07
N GLY A 121 -4.73 13.97 -19.24
CA GLY A 121 -3.61 14.03 -20.18
C GLY A 121 -2.25 14.36 -19.57
N ASN A 122 -2.15 14.50 -18.24
CA ASN A 122 -0.84 14.63 -17.57
C ASN A 122 -0.28 13.23 -17.28
N SER A 123 0.05 12.50 -18.34
CA SER A 123 0.43 11.09 -18.28
C SER A 123 1.91 10.89 -18.61
N ALA A 124 2.34 9.62 -18.61
CA ALA A 124 3.69 9.23 -18.99
C ALA A 124 3.84 9.21 -20.52
N GLU A 125 5.08 9.28 -21.01
CA GLU A 125 5.41 9.22 -22.43
C GLU A 125 6.66 8.36 -22.66
N TRP A 126 6.62 7.45 -23.65
CA TRP A 126 7.81 6.76 -24.15
C TRP A 126 8.67 7.74 -24.95
N LEU A 127 9.93 7.92 -24.57
CA LEU A 127 10.86 8.79 -25.32
C LEU A 127 11.74 7.98 -26.26
N ASP A 128 12.59 7.12 -25.70
CA ASP A 128 13.61 6.39 -26.45
C ASP A 128 13.53 4.92 -26.08
N LEU A 129 12.83 4.11 -26.86
CA LEU A 129 12.71 2.65 -26.64
C LEU A 129 13.49 1.88 -27.69
N ALA A 130 14.37 0.98 -27.24
CA ALA A 130 15.16 0.13 -28.13
C ALA A 130 15.44 -1.25 -27.52
N PRO A 131 15.61 -2.30 -28.34
CA PRO A 131 16.02 -3.60 -27.86
C PRO A 131 17.47 -3.54 -27.37
N CYS A 132 17.75 -4.24 -26.27
CA CYS A 132 19.07 -4.34 -25.68
C CYS A 132 19.87 -5.48 -26.34
N THR A 133 20.10 -5.40 -27.66
CA THR A 133 20.68 -6.53 -28.43
C THR A 133 22.10 -6.33 -28.94
N ASP A 134 22.63 -5.10 -29.02
CA ASP A 134 23.88 -4.85 -29.77
C ASP A 134 24.78 -3.74 -29.20
N GLN A 135 24.46 -3.20 -28.01
CA GLN A 135 25.23 -2.15 -27.34
C GLN A 135 25.61 -2.60 -25.93
N PRO A 136 26.73 -2.08 -25.36
CA PRO A 136 27.04 -2.33 -23.95
C PRO A 136 25.98 -1.73 -23.01
N GLU A 137 25.22 -0.72 -23.45
CA GLU A 137 24.17 -0.04 -22.70
C GLU A 137 22.94 0.26 -23.57
N GLY A 138 21.73 0.22 -23.00
CA GLY A 138 20.48 0.65 -23.67
C GLY A 138 20.26 2.17 -23.61
N PRO A 139 19.13 2.69 -24.14
CA PRO A 139 18.88 4.15 -24.26
C PRO A 139 18.91 4.94 -22.95
N CYS A 140 18.68 4.27 -21.81
CA CYS A 140 18.77 4.90 -20.50
C CYS A 140 20.18 4.78 -19.86
N GLY A 141 21.22 4.42 -20.63
CA GLY A 141 22.61 4.34 -20.17
C GLY A 141 22.88 3.17 -19.21
N ARG A 142 22.02 2.14 -19.21
CA ARG A 142 22.17 0.95 -18.35
C ARG A 142 22.71 -0.23 -19.13
N PRO A 143 23.58 -1.05 -18.51
CA PRO A 143 24.01 -2.28 -19.15
C PRO A 143 22.81 -3.21 -19.35
N CYS A 144 22.79 -3.89 -20.49
CA CYS A 144 21.87 -4.99 -20.68
C CYS A 144 22.12 -6.05 -19.59
N THR A 145 21.04 -6.64 -19.10
CA THR A 145 21.14 -7.77 -18.18
C THR A 145 21.56 -9.04 -18.94
N THR A 146 21.82 -10.13 -18.21
CA THR A 146 22.26 -11.41 -18.82
C THR A 146 21.23 -11.90 -19.85
N ALA A 147 21.71 -12.39 -20.99
CA ALA A 147 20.87 -12.99 -22.02
C ALA A 147 19.94 -14.09 -21.44
N SER A 148 18.67 -14.04 -21.83
CA SER A 148 17.65 -15.05 -21.54
C SER A 148 17.10 -15.62 -22.85
N ASP A 149 16.80 -16.92 -22.86
CA ASP A 149 16.08 -17.55 -23.98
C ASP A 149 14.56 -17.33 -23.88
N ALA A 150 14.08 -16.87 -22.72
CA ALA A 150 12.64 -16.69 -22.44
C ALA A 150 12.11 -15.31 -22.83
N PHE A 151 12.97 -14.28 -22.86
CA PHE A 151 12.55 -12.92 -23.21
C PHE A 151 13.67 -12.10 -23.85
N THR A 152 13.27 -11.05 -24.56
CA THR A 152 14.15 -9.97 -25.03
C THR A 152 13.99 -8.76 -24.14
N GLU A 153 15.10 -8.14 -23.76
CA GLU A 153 15.11 -6.91 -22.95
C GLU A 153 15.01 -5.67 -23.85
N TRP A 154 14.11 -4.75 -23.50
CA TRP A 154 13.92 -3.47 -24.16
C TRP A 154 14.09 -2.35 -23.15
N HIS A 155 15.04 -1.46 -23.39
CA HIS A 155 15.31 -0.32 -22.51
C HIS A 155 14.62 0.91 -23.05
N ALA A 156 14.03 1.67 -22.14
CA ALA A 156 13.35 2.91 -22.45
C ALA A 156 13.80 4.05 -21.54
N THR A 157 13.81 5.25 -22.07
CA THR A 157 13.56 6.44 -21.26
C THR A 157 12.05 6.72 -21.27
N VAL A 158 11.43 6.79 -20.09
CA VAL A 158 10.04 7.19 -19.91
C VAL A 158 9.99 8.55 -19.23
N ARG A 159 9.19 9.47 -19.76
CA ARG A 159 8.90 10.75 -19.13
C ARG A 159 7.72 10.60 -18.20
N LEU A 160 7.91 10.88 -16.92
CA LEU A 160 6.86 10.84 -15.90
C LEU A 160 6.52 12.25 -15.42
N PRO A 161 5.24 12.57 -15.15
CA PRO A 161 4.89 13.82 -14.51
C PRO A 161 5.51 13.91 -13.11
N ARG A 162 6.16 15.02 -12.81
CA ARG A 162 6.58 15.34 -11.45
C ARG A 162 5.46 16.10 -10.74
N TRP A 163 4.89 15.53 -9.70
CA TRP A 163 3.77 16.09 -8.95
C TRP A 163 4.22 16.96 -7.77
N GLN A 164 5.36 16.66 -7.16
CA GLN A 164 5.88 17.38 -6.01
C GLN A 164 6.52 18.73 -6.38
N ASP A 165 6.29 19.77 -5.57
CA ASP A 165 6.87 21.11 -5.75
C ASP A 165 8.32 21.21 -5.26
N GLY A 166 9.25 21.78 -6.03
CA GLY A 166 10.69 21.79 -5.68
C GLY A 166 11.48 20.66 -6.35
N GLU A 167 12.78 20.58 -6.09
CA GLU A 167 13.71 19.65 -6.77
C GLU A 167 14.25 18.59 -5.79
N PRO A 168 14.39 17.31 -6.20
CA PRO A 168 15.15 16.33 -5.44
C PRO A 168 16.57 16.83 -5.12
N PRO A 169 17.12 16.55 -3.92
CA PRO A 169 16.63 15.57 -2.93
C PRO A 169 15.72 16.11 -1.81
N ARG A 170 15.32 17.38 -1.82
CA ARG A 170 14.36 17.99 -0.85
C ARG A 170 14.75 17.77 0.62
N LEU A 171 15.97 18.15 1.01
CA LEU A 171 16.53 17.81 2.32
C LEU A 171 15.86 18.55 3.47
N ASP A 172 15.51 19.82 3.24
CA ASP A 172 14.97 20.71 4.26
C ASP A 172 13.52 21.10 3.96
N PRO A 173 12.70 21.48 4.96
CA PRO A 173 11.30 21.86 4.76
C PRO A 173 11.06 22.99 3.75
N ASP A 174 12.07 23.85 3.54
CA ASP A 174 12.01 24.96 2.59
C ASP A 174 12.24 24.52 1.14
N ASP A 175 12.70 23.28 0.90
CA ASP A 175 12.93 22.72 -0.44
C ASP A 175 11.65 22.21 -1.14
N GLY A 176 10.48 22.37 -0.50
CA GLY A 176 9.20 21.88 -0.99
C GLY A 176 9.00 20.38 -0.71
N GLY A 177 8.28 19.67 -1.58
CA GLY A 177 8.02 18.24 -1.46
C GLY A 177 6.54 17.86 -1.39
N ARG A 178 5.62 18.81 -1.49
CA ARG A 178 4.17 18.59 -1.45
C ARG A 178 3.61 18.38 -2.85
N VAL A 179 2.63 17.51 -2.96
CA VAL A 179 1.72 17.51 -4.12
C VAL A 179 0.60 18.53 -3.87
N ARG A 180 0.30 19.37 -4.85
CA ARG A 180 -0.73 20.41 -4.76
C ARG A 180 -1.91 20.06 -5.64
N LEU A 181 -3.11 20.38 -5.18
CA LEU A 181 -4.35 20.25 -5.94
C LEU A 181 -4.81 21.61 -6.46
N ASP A 182 -5.44 21.62 -7.63
CA ASP A 182 -6.11 22.79 -8.20
C ASP A 182 -7.53 23.00 -7.59
N GLY A 183 -8.27 23.96 -8.13
CA GLY A 183 -9.63 24.27 -7.67
C GLY A 183 -10.66 23.18 -7.96
N ASP A 184 -10.37 22.27 -8.90
CA ASP A 184 -11.20 21.11 -9.26
C ASP A 184 -10.77 19.85 -8.50
N GLY A 185 -9.72 19.91 -7.69
CA GLY A 185 -9.18 18.79 -6.94
C GLY A 185 -8.18 17.93 -7.71
N ARG A 186 -7.75 18.32 -8.93
CA ARG A 186 -6.73 17.58 -9.70
C ARG A 186 -5.34 17.93 -9.21
N ALA A 187 -4.43 16.96 -9.23
CA ALA A 187 -3.02 17.21 -8.93
C ALA A 187 -2.40 18.12 -9.99
N ILE A 188 -1.60 19.08 -9.54
CA ILE A 188 -0.90 20.03 -10.41
C ILE A 188 0.50 19.48 -10.68
N PRO A 189 0.86 19.15 -11.93
CA PRO A 189 2.23 18.78 -12.26
C PRO A 189 3.16 19.99 -12.10
N ASN A 190 4.34 19.73 -11.55
CA ASN A 190 5.44 20.66 -11.31
C ASN A 190 6.65 20.36 -12.21
N GLY A 191 6.44 19.72 -13.36
CA GLY A 191 7.47 19.36 -14.32
C GLY A 191 7.39 17.89 -14.74
N HIS A 192 8.50 17.36 -15.23
CA HIS A 192 8.63 15.96 -15.58
C HIS A 192 9.99 15.42 -15.15
N ASP A 193 10.04 14.12 -14.88
CA ASP A 193 11.27 13.34 -14.70
C ASP A 193 11.42 12.37 -15.88
N ASP A 194 12.55 12.43 -16.57
CA ASP A 194 12.91 11.42 -17.55
C ASP A 194 13.67 10.31 -16.80
N THR A 195 13.21 9.07 -16.91
CA THR A 195 13.73 7.97 -16.10
C THR A 195 13.82 6.66 -16.85
N CYS A 196 14.65 5.73 -16.38
CA CYS A 196 14.77 4.43 -17.04
C CYS A 196 13.54 3.56 -16.78
N ALA A 197 13.08 2.90 -17.82
CA ALA A 197 12.16 1.78 -17.77
C ALA A 197 12.71 0.61 -18.58
N ILE A 198 12.48 -0.61 -18.13
CA ILE A 198 12.92 -1.82 -18.80
C ILE A 198 11.72 -2.73 -18.97
N LEU A 199 11.44 -3.06 -20.23
CA LEU A 199 10.36 -3.94 -20.66
C LEU A 199 10.96 -5.27 -21.10
N THR A 200 10.50 -6.38 -20.55
CA THR A 200 10.86 -7.73 -21.02
C THR A 200 9.74 -8.29 -21.88
N ILE A 201 10.07 -8.62 -23.14
CA ILE A 201 9.11 -9.18 -24.10
C ILE A 201 9.39 -10.67 -24.27
N PRO A 202 8.42 -11.56 -23.97
CA PRO A 202 8.60 -12.99 -24.14
C PRO A 202 9.04 -13.36 -25.56
N THR A 203 9.80 -14.45 -25.70
CA THR A 203 10.14 -15.00 -27.01
C THR A 203 8.93 -15.68 -27.65
N GLY A 204 8.72 -15.43 -28.94
CA GLY A 204 7.60 -15.98 -29.72
C GLY A 204 6.75 -14.91 -30.37
N ASP A 205 5.63 -15.34 -30.96
CA ASP A 205 4.68 -14.45 -31.61
C ASP A 205 3.73 -13.84 -30.56
N ALA A 206 3.52 -12.54 -30.64
CA ALA A 206 2.59 -11.86 -29.76
C ALA A 206 1.14 -12.34 -29.98
N PRO A 207 0.34 -12.44 -28.92
CA PRO A 207 -1.10 -12.68 -29.05
C PRO A 207 -1.79 -11.60 -29.89
N THR A 208 -2.95 -11.93 -30.45
CA THR A 208 -3.76 -10.94 -31.19
C THR A 208 -4.20 -9.77 -30.31
N SER A 209 -4.48 -10.00 -29.03
CA SER A 209 -4.80 -8.94 -28.07
C SER A 209 -3.57 -8.19 -27.54
N GLY A 210 -2.36 -8.67 -27.83
CA GLY A 210 -1.11 -8.19 -27.25
C GLY A 210 -0.64 -9.01 -26.06
N TRP A 211 0.56 -8.71 -25.57
CA TRP A 211 1.12 -9.42 -24.42
C TRP A 211 0.38 -9.03 -23.12
N PRO A 212 -0.09 -9.98 -22.30
CA PRO A 212 -0.45 -9.67 -20.92
C PRO A 212 0.81 -9.19 -20.18
N LEU A 213 0.64 -8.25 -19.26
CA LEU A 213 1.78 -7.54 -18.66
C LEU A 213 1.67 -7.42 -17.14
N VAL A 214 2.81 -7.55 -16.46
CA VAL A 214 2.95 -7.20 -15.03
C VAL A 214 3.80 -5.93 -14.89
N LEU A 215 3.18 -4.87 -14.37
CA LEU A 215 3.88 -3.66 -13.95
C LEU A 215 4.53 -3.92 -12.59
N THR A 216 5.84 -3.74 -12.50
CA THR A 216 6.64 -4.03 -11.31
C THR A 216 7.17 -2.74 -10.68
N ALA A 217 6.98 -2.60 -9.37
CA ALA A 217 7.55 -1.52 -8.58
C ALA A 217 8.51 -2.09 -7.53
N HIS A 218 9.78 -1.73 -7.65
CA HIS A 218 10.85 -2.27 -6.83
C HIS A 218 10.89 -1.69 -5.40
N GLY A 219 11.63 -2.35 -4.52
CA GLY A 219 11.93 -1.86 -3.18
C GLY A 219 13.11 -0.88 -3.14
N THR A 220 13.37 -0.28 -1.98
CA THR A 220 14.49 0.65 -1.79
C THR A 220 15.83 0.03 -2.20
N GLY A 221 16.62 0.75 -2.98
CA GLY A 221 17.89 0.29 -3.54
C GLY A 221 17.78 -0.50 -4.86
N GLY A 222 16.56 -0.71 -5.35
CA GLY A 222 16.29 -1.29 -6.67
C GLY A 222 16.32 -0.26 -7.81
N GLY A 223 15.83 -0.68 -8.97
CA GLY A 223 15.65 0.16 -10.16
C GLY A 223 14.89 -0.58 -11.26
N ALA A 224 14.89 -0.03 -12.47
CA ALA A 224 14.16 -0.59 -13.61
C ALA A 224 14.46 -2.07 -13.88
N GLY A 225 15.68 -2.52 -13.64
CA GLY A 225 16.11 -3.92 -13.86
C GLY A 225 15.80 -4.89 -12.71
N SER A 226 15.18 -4.44 -11.61
CA SER A 226 15.00 -5.28 -10.40
C SER A 226 14.21 -6.56 -10.67
N HIS A 227 13.12 -6.45 -11.44
CA HIS A 227 12.27 -7.57 -11.85
C HIS A 227 12.99 -8.66 -12.68
N ILE A 228 14.09 -8.32 -13.35
CA ILE A 228 14.97 -9.29 -14.02
C ILE A 228 15.92 -9.92 -12.99
N ALA A 229 16.56 -9.07 -12.18
CA ALA A 229 17.55 -9.49 -11.19
C ALA A 229 16.98 -10.43 -10.09
N ASP A 230 15.72 -10.26 -9.72
CA ASP A 230 15.02 -11.12 -8.76
C ASP A 230 14.38 -12.36 -9.42
N GLY A 231 14.49 -12.51 -10.75
CA GLY A 231 13.99 -13.61 -11.55
C GLY A 231 12.50 -13.55 -11.88
N THR A 232 11.80 -12.47 -11.56
CA THR A 232 10.36 -12.32 -11.83
C THR A 232 10.06 -12.34 -13.33
N ALA A 233 10.83 -11.60 -14.13
CA ALA A 233 10.68 -11.57 -15.58
C ALA A 233 10.85 -12.97 -16.20
N GLU A 234 11.89 -13.71 -15.80
CA GLU A 234 12.15 -15.07 -16.28
C GLU A 234 10.99 -16.02 -15.96
N ARG A 235 10.44 -15.97 -14.74
CA ARG A 235 9.34 -16.84 -14.33
C ARG A 235 8.03 -16.51 -15.05
N LEU A 236 7.75 -15.23 -15.28
CA LEU A 236 6.54 -14.78 -15.96
C LEU A 236 6.60 -15.01 -17.48
N ALA A 237 7.79 -14.86 -18.08
CA ALA A 237 8.01 -15.20 -19.48
C ALA A 237 7.91 -16.72 -19.76
N ASN A 238 8.19 -17.57 -18.77
CA ASN A 238 7.98 -19.02 -18.85
C ASN A 238 6.61 -19.48 -18.33
N ALA A 239 5.80 -18.56 -17.78
CA ALA A 239 4.42 -18.84 -17.39
C ALA A 239 3.49 -18.71 -18.61
N SER A 240 2.21 -19.01 -18.44
CA SER A 240 1.25 -18.95 -19.54
C SER A 240 -0.16 -18.63 -19.05
N VAL A 241 -0.77 -17.59 -19.63
CA VAL A 241 -2.15 -17.16 -19.39
C VAL A 241 -3.03 -17.69 -20.51
N PRO A 242 -4.10 -18.45 -20.24
CA PRO A 242 -5.09 -18.83 -21.25
C PRO A 242 -5.76 -17.59 -21.88
N LEU A 243 -5.84 -17.51 -23.22
CA LEU A 243 -6.21 -16.29 -23.93
C LEU A 243 -7.66 -16.18 -24.40
N ASP A 244 -8.51 -17.19 -24.29
CA ASP A 244 -9.81 -17.19 -25.01
C ASP A 244 -11.07 -17.04 -24.15
N THR A 245 -10.96 -16.46 -22.95
CA THR A 245 -12.11 -15.96 -22.19
C THR A 245 -11.94 -14.48 -21.88
N PRO A 246 -12.90 -13.60 -22.27
CA PRO A 246 -12.96 -12.23 -21.76
C PRO A 246 -12.93 -12.26 -20.22
N PRO A 247 -12.29 -11.28 -19.56
CA PRO A 247 -12.36 -11.16 -18.10
C PRO A 247 -13.82 -11.21 -17.62
N GLY A 248 -14.18 -12.22 -16.81
CA GLY A 248 -15.53 -12.37 -16.25
C GLY A 248 -16.43 -13.46 -16.84
N THR A 249 -16.02 -14.21 -17.86
CA THR A 249 -16.73 -15.44 -18.28
C THR A 249 -16.21 -16.64 -17.48
N SER A 250 -17.10 -17.30 -16.71
CA SER A 250 -16.74 -18.48 -15.91
C SER A 250 -16.30 -19.65 -16.80
N ALA A 251 -15.28 -20.38 -16.37
CA ALA A 251 -14.72 -21.59 -16.99
C ALA A 251 -15.67 -22.82 -17.01
N ASP A 252 -16.98 -22.62 -16.86
CA ASP A 252 -17.97 -23.70 -16.67
C ASP A 252 -18.81 -24.00 -17.94
N ASP A 253 -18.52 -23.34 -19.06
CA ASP A 253 -19.13 -23.66 -20.36
C ASP A 253 -18.19 -24.56 -21.15
N THR A 254 -18.38 -25.88 -20.99
CA THR A 254 -17.94 -26.83 -22.03
C THR A 254 -18.76 -26.53 -23.27
N ASP A 255 -18.09 -26.11 -24.35
CA ASP A 255 -18.80 -25.94 -25.61
C ASP A 255 -19.35 -27.29 -26.09
N ASP A 256 -20.52 -27.27 -26.74
CA ASP A 256 -21.21 -28.46 -27.28
C ASP A 256 -20.37 -29.27 -28.30
N ASN A 257 -19.13 -28.85 -28.57
CA ASN A 257 -18.20 -29.45 -29.51
C ASN A 257 -17.11 -30.30 -28.85
N GLY A 258 -17.05 -30.37 -27.51
CA GLY A 258 -16.11 -31.25 -26.81
C GLY A 258 -14.65 -30.83 -26.96
N THR A 259 -14.38 -29.53 -27.11
CA THR A 259 -13.02 -29.01 -26.93
C THR A 259 -12.68 -29.02 -25.45
N THR A 260 -11.62 -29.72 -25.08
CA THR A 260 -11.04 -29.62 -23.73
C THR A 260 -10.29 -28.31 -23.63
N ASP A 261 -10.29 -27.69 -22.44
CA ASP A 261 -9.55 -26.47 -22.03
C ASP A 261 -8.03 -26.48 -22.35
N GLN A 262 -7.52 -27.59 -22.90
CA GLN A 262 -6.13 -27.84 -23.28
C GLN A 262 -5.71 -27.21 -24.63
N ASP A 263 -6.66 -26.73 -25.44
CA ASP A 263 -6.38 -26.16 -26.76
C ASP A 263 -6.56 -24.63 -26.83
N LEU A 264 -6.83 -23.96 -25.70
CA LEU A 264 -6.87 -22.49 -25.69
C LEU A 264 -5.44 -21.94 -25.92
N PRO A 265 -5.25 -20.95 -26.80
CA PRO A 265 -3.97 -20.29 -26.96
C PRO A 265 -3.54 -19.75 -25.59
N ALA A 266 -2.30 -20.02 -25.19
CA ALA A 266 -1.75 -19.53 -23.94
C ALA A 266 -0.61 -18.55 -24.23
N SER A 267 -0.56 -17.44 -23.48
CA SER A 267 0.46 -16.40 -23.66
C SER A 267 1.41 -16.33 -22.48
N PRO A 268 2.72 -16.31 -22.71
CA PRO A 268 3.66 -15.81 -21.71
C PRO A 268 3.41 -14.32 -21.40
N ILE A 269 3.99 -13.87 -20.30
CA ILE A 269 3.69 -12.57 -19.69
C ILE A 269 4.89 -11.65 -19.82
N ALA A 270 4.66 -10.45 -20.37
CA ALA A 270 5.63 -9.36 -20.39
C ALA A 270 5.74 -8.69 -19.02
N THR A 271 6.85 -8.02 -18.76
CA THR A 271 7.03 -7.28 -17.49
C THR A 271 7.65 -5.92 -17.72
N LEU A 272 7.20 -4.92 -16.96
CA LEU A 272 7.75 -3.56 -17.00
C LEU A 272 8.29 -3.18 -15.62
N GLY A 273 9.57 -2.87 -15.53
CA GLY A 273 10.18 -2.19 -14.37
C GLY A 273 10.56 -0.76 -14.71
N PHE A 274 10.63 0.11 -13.69
CA PHE A 274 11.04 1.51 -13.83
C PHE A 274 11.84 1.97 -12.61
N ASP A 275 12.57 3.07 -12.72
CA ASP A 275 13.21 3.69 -11.56
C ASP A 275 12.19 4.48 -10.72
N GLY A 276 11.92 3.98 -9.52
CA GLY A 276 11.01 4.60 -8.58
C GLY A 276 11.52 5.94 -8.03
N VAL A 277 10.63 6.62 -7.31
CA VAL A 277 10.92 7.92 -6.67
C VAL A 277 12.22 7.85 -5.86
N LEU A 278 13.08 8.84 -6.06
CA LEU A 278 14.40 8.98 -5.41
C LEU A 278 15.37 7.82 -5.66
N HIS A 279 15.25 7.14 -6.80
CA HIS A 279 16.23 6.17 -7.26
C HIS A 279 16.96 6.68 -8.49
N HIS A 280 18.24 6.31 -8.59
CA HIS A 280 19.10 6.67 -9.72
C HIS A 280 19.07 8.18 -10.03
N ASP A 281 18.89 8.57 -11.28
CA ASP A 281 18.94 9.98 -11.69
C ASP A 281 17.84 10.82 -11.06
N ARG A 282 16.73 10.20 -10.63
CA ARG A 282 15.64 10.89 -9.91
C ARG A 282 16.02 11.29 -8.49
N ARG A 283 17.08 10.70 -7.92
CA ARG A 283 17.53 10.99 -6.55
C ARG A 283 18.31 12.30 -6.47
N ASN A 284 19.09 12.62 -7.51
CA ASN A 284 20.00 13.76 -7.55
C ASN A 284 20.84 13.92 -6.26
N SER A 285 21.31 12.80 -5.72
CA SER A 285 22.06 12.75 -4.47
C SER A 285 22.79 11.41 -4.33
N ASP A 286 23.88 11.42 -3.55
CA ASP A 286 24.58 10.21 -3.10
C ASP A 286 24.07 9.70 -1.75
N LEU A 287 23.12 10.41 -1.13
CA LEU A 287 22.50 9.98 0.12
C LEU A 287 21.67 8.71 -0.09
N ASP A 288 21.54 7.95 1.00
CA ASP A 288 20.78 6.71 1.01
C ASP A 288 19.30 6.97 0.61
N PRO A 289 18.74 6.18 -0.33
CA PRO A 289 17.38 6.38 -0.80
C PRO A 289 16.32 6.12 0.29
N ASP A 290 16.56 5.25 1.28
CA ASP A 290 15.63 5.02 2.40
C ASP A 290 15.48 6.31 3.23
N LEU A 291 16.61 6.96 3.51
CA LEU A 291 16.64 8.21 4.27
C LEU A 291 15.90 9.33 3.53
N LEU A 292 16.12 9.46 2.22
CA LEU A 292 15.48 10.48 1.40
C LEU A 292 14.00 10.19 1.15
N PHE A 293 13.60 8.91 1.09
CA PHE A 293 12.21 8.54 0.82
C PHE A 293 11.30 8.85 2.01
N PHE A 294 11.67 8.41 3.22
CA PHE A 294 10.88 8.70 4.43
C PHE A 294 11.07 10.13 4.93
N ASN A 295 12.22 10.74 4.63
CA ASN A 295 12.58 12.13 4.86
C ASN A 295 12.08 12.72 6.20
N PRO A 296 12.61 12.26 7.34
CA PRO A 296 12.20 12.80 8.64
C PRO A 296 12.57 14.28 8.83
N ALA A 297 13.56 14.79 8.07
CA ALA A 297 13.98 16.19 8.11
C ALA A 297 13.02 17.11 7.32
N ASN A 298 12.43 16.61 6.24
CA ASN A 298 11.37 17.27 5.49
C ASN A 298 10.10 16.38 5.43
N PRO A 299 9.23 16.47 6.45
CA PRO A 299 7.98 15.70 6.51
C PRO A 299 6.98 16.02 5.38
N ALA A 300 7.15 17.12 4.65
CA ALA A 300 6.33 17.36 3.46
C ALA A 300 6.79 16.45 2.31
N ALA A 301 8.10 16.41 2.04
CA ALA A 301 8.69 15.51 1.05
C ALA A 301 8.46 14.04 1.40
N GLY A 302 8.59 13.63 2.68
CA GLY A 302 8.36 12.24 3.08
C GLY A 302 6.97 11.70 2.70
N ARG A 303 5.92 12.51 2.84
CA ARG A 303 4.58 12.16 2.33
C ARG A 303 4.50 12.24 0.82
N GLY A 304 4.99 13.34 0.25
CA GLY A 304 4.92 13.59 -1.18
C GLY A 304 5.68 12.55 -2.01
N ASN A 305 6.69 11.88 -1.45
CA ASN A 305 7.41 10.81 -2.14
C ASN A 305 6.51 9.59 -2.36
N VAL A 306 5.63 9.29 -1.39
CA VAL A 306 4.62 8.22 -1.53
C VAL A 306 3.57 8.61 -2.56
N GLU A 307 3.11 9.86 -2.50
CA GLU A 307 2.13 10.42 -3.45
C GLU A 307 2.69 10.46 -4.88
N GLN A 308 3.93 10.91 -5.06
CA GLN A 308 4.64 10.90 -6.34
C GLN A 308 4.72 9.49 -6.90
N GLY A 309 5.10 8.50 -6.08
CA GLY A 309 5.21 7.12 -6.53
C GLY A 309 3.86 6.52 -6.95
N ALA A 310 2.77 6.86 -6.26
CA ALA A 310 1.43 6.47 -6.71
C ALA A 310 1.05 7.17 -8.02
N GLY A 311 1.40 8.45 -8.17
CA GLY A 311 1.23 9.22 -9.41
C GLY A 311 1.99 8.61 -10.60
N ASP A 312 3.22 8.15 -10.38
CA ASP A 312 4.00 7.43 -11.39
C ASP A 312 3.27 6.15 -11.84
N LEU A 313 2.68 5.39 -10.91
CA LEU A 313 1.93 4.17 -11.23
C LEU A 313 0.65 4.46 -12.02
N PHE A 314 -0.09 5.52 -11.70
CA PHE A 314 -1.25 5.94 -12.52
C PHE A 314 -0.82 6.30 -13.94
N ALA A 315 0.25 7.10 -14.09
CA ALA A 315 0.75 7.53 -15.38
C ALA A 315 1.28 6.35 -16.23
N LEU A 316 1.98 5.40 -15.61
CA LEU A 316 2.46 4.19 -16.29
C LEU A 316 1.31 3.26 -16.69
N LEU A 317 0.29 3.09 -15.84
CA LEU A 317 -0.91 2.32 -16.20
C LEU A 317 -1.62 2.94 -17.39
N ASP A 318 -1.85 4.26 -17.37
CA ASP A 318 -2.47 4.98 -18.49
C ASP A 318 -1.65 4.84 -19.78
N LEU A 319 -0.32 5.00 -19.70
CA LEU A 319 0.58 4.78 -20.83
C LEU A 319 0.45 3.37 -21.43
N LEU A 320 0.45 2.33 -20.58
CA LEU A 320 0.31 0.93 -21.01
C LEU A 320 -1.08 0.63 -21.62
N ARG A 321 -2.13 1.32 -21.15
CA ARG A 321 -3.50 1.16 -21.67
C ARG A 321 -3.77 1.98 -22.94
N SER A 322 -2.94 2.98 -23.23
CA SER A 322 -3.14 3.92 -24.33
C SER A 322 -2.94 3.32 -25.73
N GLY A 323 -2.28 2.17 -25.84
CA GLY A 323 -2.04 1.47 -27.10
C GLY A 323 -0.73 0.69 -27.11
N PRO A 324 -0.31 0.17 -28.29
CA PRO A 324 0.94 -0.56 -28.40
C PRO A 324 2.12 0.35 -28.06
N VAL A 325 3.16 -0.27 -27.51
CA VAL A 325 4.40 0.42 -27.16
C VAL A 325 5.20 0.64 -28.45
N HIS A 326 5.50 1.89 -28.76
CA HIS A 326 6.23 2.25 -29.97
C HIS A 326 7.73 2.38 -29.68
N ALA A 327 8.55 1.67 -30.46
CA ALA A 327 9.99 1.84 -30.52
C ALA A 327 10.37 2.50 -31.85
N ASP A 328 11.33 3.43 -31.81
CA ASP A 328 11.77 4.14 -33.00
C ASP A 328 12.40 3.17 -34.01
N GLY A 329 11.78 3.08 -35.19
CA GLY A 329 12.25 2.21 -36.27
C GLY A 329 12.01 0.72 -36.07
N ALA A 330 11.21 0.31 -35.09
CA ALA A 330 10.77 -1.07 -34.88
C ALA A 330 9.24 -1.21 -35.01
N ASP A 331 8.77 -2.44 -35.21
CA ASP A 331 7.34 -2.72 -35.17
C ASP A 331 6.79 -2.43 -33.76
N PRO A 332 5.55 -1.92 -33.64
CA PRO A 332 4.93 -1.68 -32.34
C PRO A 332 4.88 -2.97 -31.52
N ILE A 333 5.26 -2.89 -30.25
CA ILE A 333 5.18 -3.99 -29.30
C ILE A 333 3.76 -4.00 -28.73
N PRO A 334 2.92 -5.00 -29.05
CA PRO A 334 1.54 -5.00 -28.60
C PRO A 334 1.47 -5.40 -27.13
N VAL A 335 0.78 -4.59 -26.33
CA VAL A 335 0.43 -4.88 -24.93
C VAL A 335 -1.09 -5.01 -24.87
N ASP A 336 -1.58 -6.00 -24.12
CA ASP A 336 -3.00 -6.18 -23.89
C ASP A 336 -3.46 -5.20 -22.78
N PRO A 337 -4.22 -4.13 -23.11
CA PRO A 337 -4.59 -3.10 -22.15
C PRO A 337 -5.59 -3.60 -21.10
N ASP A 338 -6.24 -4.74 -21.32
CA ASP A 338 -7.21 -5.33 -20.40
C ASP A 338 -6.58 -6.42 -19.52
N ARG A 339 -5.31 -6.79 -19.78
CA ARG A 339 -4.55 -7.78 -19.02
C ARG A 339 -3.26 -7.19 -18.46
N ILE A 340 -3.43 -6.20 -17.57
CA ILE A 340 -2.34 -5.60 -16.80
C ILE A 340 -2.50 -5.94 -15.33
N ALA A 341 -1.48 -6.54 -14.72
CA ALA A 341 -1.41 -6.80 -13.28
C ALA A 341 -0.26 -6.02 -12.64
N PHE A 342 -0.25 -5.92 -11.31
CA PHE A 342 0.74 -5.15 -10.56
C PHE A 342 1.49 -6.02 -9.54
N LEU A 343 2.80 -5.81 -9.42
CA LEU A 343 3.63 -6.36 -8.36
C LEU A 343 4.44 -5.24 -7.71
N GLY A 344 4.10 -4.90 -6.46
CA GLY A 344 4.85 -3.96 -5.66
C GLY A 344 5.64 -4.67 -4.57
N HIS A 345 6.93 -4.33 -4.41
CA HIS A 345 7.76 -4.84 -3.33
C HIS A 345 8.28 -3.70 -2.43
N SER A 346 8.15 -3.83 -1.11
CA SER A 346 8.72 -2.90 -0.13
C SER A 346 8.26 -1.45 -0.35
N GLN A 347 9.16 -0.52 -0.72
CA GLN A 347 8.79 0.82 -1.16
C GLN A 347 7.75 0.80 -2.30
N GLY A 348 7.91 -0.07 -3.30
CA GLY A 348 6.95 -0.29 -4.37
C GLY A 348 5.59 -0.76 -3.88
N ALA A 349 5.53 -1.57 -2.81
CA ALA A 349 4.28 -1.95 -2.17
C ALA A 349 3.65 -0.77 -1.38
N THR A 350 4.49 0.10 -0.81
CA THR A 350 4.05 1.29 -0.05
C THR A 350 3.36 2.29 -0.97
N VAL A 351 3.98 2.65 -2.08
CA VAL A 351 3.37 3.53 -3.09
C VAL A 351 2.22 2.83 -3.82
N GLY A 352 2.35 1.51 -4.03
CA GLY A 352 1.33 0.66 -4.60
C GLY A 352 0.04 0.59 -3.78
N ALA A 353 0.08 0.76 -2.46
CA ALA A 353 -1.14 0.80 -1.64
C ALA A 353 -2.01 2.02 -1.96
N GLY A 354 -1.40 3.19 -2.17
CA GLY A 354 -2.07 4.42 -2.59
C GLY A 354 -2.73 4.29 -3.96
N PHE A 355 -1.97 3.75 -4.92
CA PHE A 355 -2.44 3.40 -6.26
C PHE A 355 -3.60 2.39 -6.23
N LEU A 356 -3.39 1.23 -5.59
CA LEU A 356 -4.36 0.14 -5.54
C LEU A 356 -5.67 0.56 -4.88
N ALA A 357 -5.65 1.38 -3.83
CA ALA A 357 -6.86 1.86 -3.17
C ALA A 357 -7.75 2.75 -4.06
N HIS A 358 -7.22 3.27 -5.17
CA HIS A 358 -7.90 4.22 -6.07
C HIS A 358 -7.85 3.80 -7.55
N THR A 359 -7.56 2.54 -7.86
CA THR A 359 -7.69 1.96 -9.22
C THR A 359 -8.40 0.62 -9.20
N ASP A 360 -9.22 0.37 -10.21
CA ASP A 360 -9.83 -0.91 -10.57
C ASP A 360 -9.48 -1.37 -11.99
N ASP A 361 -8.63 -0.62 -12.70
CA ASP A 361 -8.23 -0.85 -14.09
C ASP A 361 -7.07 -1.86 -14.24
N ILE A 362 -6.92 -2.79 -13.28
CA ILE A 362 -5.90 -3.86 -13.30
C ILE A 362 -6.52 -5.21 -12.96
N ALA A 363 -5.96 -6.28 -13.55
CA ALA A 363 -6.43 -7.65 -13.40
C ALA A 363 -6.18 -8.22 -11.99
N GLY A 364 -5.16 -7.72 -11.30
CA GLY A 364 -4.83 -8.12 -9.92
C GLY A 364 -3.53 -7.51 -9.44
N ALA A 365 -3.30 -7.58 -8.13
CA ALA A 365 -2.13 -7.00 -7.48
C ALA A 365 -1.47 -7.94 -6.46
N VAL A 366 -0.14 -7.96 -6.45
CA VAL A 366 0.68 -8.58 -5.41
C VAL A 366 1.41 -7.48 -4.64
N LEU A 367 1.29 -7.49 -3.32
CA LEU A 367 2.09 -6.64 -2.44
C LEU A 367 3.03 -7.52 -1.60
N SER A 368 4.34 -7.35 -1.80
CA SER A 368 5.39 -8.11 -1.14
C SER A 368 6.20 -7.24 -0.19
N GLY A 369 6.57 -7.75 0.99
CA GLY A 369 7.26 -6.93 2.01
C GLY A 369 6.44 -5.69 2.36
N ALA A 370 5.11 -5.82 2.34
CA ALA A 370 4.17 -4.73 2.53
C ALA A 370 3.80 -4.61 4.00
N ALA A 371 3.84 -3.40 4.52
CA ALA A 371 3.58 -3.10 5.92
C ALA A 371 2.94 -1.73 6.07
N GLY A 372 2.32 -1.50 7.22
CA GLY A 372 1.88 -0.18 7.63
C GLY A 372 2.09 0.04 9.12
N GLY A 373 1.66 1.20 9.61
CA GLY A 373 1.84 1.60 11.00
C GLY A 373 3.25 2.09 11.25
N PHE A 374 3.57 3.29 10.80
CA PHE A 374 4.87 3.93 11.05
C PHE A 374 5.33 3.90 12.51
N ALA A 375 4.43 4.07 13.48
CA ALA A 375 4.79 3.95 14.90
C ALA A 375 5.28 2.54 15.27
N LEU A 376 4.77 1.48 14.63
CA LEU A 376 5.30 0.13 14.77
C LEU A 376 6.70 0.02 14.13
N SER A 377 6.92 0.67 12.98
CA SER A 377 8.26 0.73 12.37
C SER A 377 9.27 1.41 13.29
N LEU A 378 8.88 2.52 13.93
CA LEU A 378 9.70 3.22 14.93
C LEU A 378 10.00 2.38 16.18
N LEU A 379 9.25 1.30 16.42
CA LEU A 379 9.42 0.41 17.58
C LEU A 379 10.13 -0.90 17.23
N HIS A 380 10.12 -1.31 15.96
CA HIS A 380 10.51 -2.67 15.57
C HIS A 380 11.50 -2.75 14.40
N LYS A 381 11.59 -1.72 13.54
CA LYS A 381 12.45 -1.74 12.32
C LYS A 381 13.92 -1.58 12.70
N THR A 382 14.74 -2.54 12.29
CA THR A 382 16.19 -2.59 12.59
C THR A 382 17.09 -2.42 11.36
N ALA A 383 16.54 -2.52 10.15
CA ALA A 383 17.26 -2.34 8.89
C ALA A 383 16.53 -1.37 7.95
N PRO A 384 17.23 -0.61 7.07
CA PRO A 384 18.69 -0.56 6.91
C PRO A 384 19.40 0.23 8.03
N VAL A 385 18.63 0.99 8.82
CA VAL A 385 19.08 1.71 10.02
C VAL A 385 18.22 1.25 11.19
N ASP A 386 18.83 1.09 12.37
CA ASP A 386 18.12 0.76 13.61
C ASP A 386 17.36 2.00 14.14
N ILE A 387 16.15 2.19 13.64
CA ILE A 387 15.29 3.31 14.03
C ILE A 387 14.79 3.14 15.47
N ALA A 388 14.55 1.89 15.89
CA ALA A 388 14.05 1.58 17.23
C ALA A 388 15.01 2.05 18.33
N ALA A 389 16.31 1.82 18.15
CA ALA A 389 17.34 2.32 19.06
C ALA A 389 17.42 3.86 19.09
N GLY A 390 17.30 4.52 17.93
CA GLY A 390 17.36 5.99 17.83
C GLY A 390 16.21 6.68 18.55
N VAL A 391 14.98 6.15 18.42
CA VAL A 391 13.79 6.68 19.09
C VAL A 391 13.89 6.59 20.61
N ALA A 392 14.54 5.55 21.15
CA ALA A 392 14.81 5.39 22.59
C ALA A 392 15.49 6.62 23.19
N VAL A 393 16.55 7.03 22.50
CA VAL A 393 17.46 8.07 22.93
C VAL A 393 16.77 9.42 22.80
N LEU A 394 16.07 9.64 21.68
CA LEU A 394 15.38 10.89 21.41
C LEU A 394 14.23 11.15 22.40
N LEU A 395 13.43 10.13 22.69
CA LEU A 395 12.29 10.28 23.60
C LEU A 395 12.71 10.34 25.07
N GLN A 396 13.97 10.01 25.42
CA GLN A 396 14.45 9.95 26.80
C GLN A 396 13.53 9.14 27.73
N ASP A 397 12.79 8.19 27.16
CA ASP A 397 11.85 7.32 27.85
C ASP A 397 12.23 5.89 27.50
N THR A 398 12.70 5.14 28.49
CA THR A 398 13.13 3.75 28.32
C THR A 398 11.95 2.80 28.13
N VAL A 399 10.72 3.31 28.25
CA VAL A 399 9.50 2.54 28.07
C VAL A 399 9.00 2.72 26.63
N HIS A 400 9.69 2.06 25.71
CA HIS A 400 9.26 1.82 24.32
C HIS A 400 7.91 1.12 24.30
N ARG A 401 6.84 1.90 24.32
CA ARG A 401 5.50 1.38 24.20
C ARG A 401 4.76 2.18 23.16
N ASP A 402 3.98 1.46 22.39
CA ASP A 402 2.94 1.88 21.46
C ASP A 402 1.83 2.80 22.02
N HIS A 403 2.01 3.36 23.23
CA HIS A 403 1.12 4.33 23.87
C HIS A 403 1.79 5.71 24.07
N HIS A 404 3.01 5.91 23.55
CA HIS A 404 3.74 7.16 23.70
C HIS A 404 3.10 8.25 22.81
N PRO A 405 2.73 9.43 23.34
CA PRO A 405 1.98 10.44 22.58
C PRO A 405 2.72 10.94 21.35
N VAL A 406 4.05 11.06 21.39
CA VAL A 406 4.86 11.45 20.22
C VAL A 406 4.74 10.43 19.08
N LEU A 407 4.70 9.13 19.38
CA LEU A 407 4.53 8.10 18.34
C LEU A 407 3.16 8.23 17.66
N HIS A 408 2.11 8.55 18.41
CA HIS A 408 0.78 8.78 17.84
C HIS A 408 0.68 10.07 17.03
N LEU A 409 1.41 11.13 17.40
CA LEU A 409 1.50 12.35 16.60
C LEU A 409 2.22 12.09 15.27
N LEU A 410 3.32 11.33 15.32
CA LEU A 410 4.05 10.92 14.12
C LEU A 410 3.22 9.98 13.23
N GLN A 411 2.48 9.04 13.82
CA GLN A 411 1.53 8.20 13.09
C GLN A 411 0.45 9.06 12.43
N THR A 412 -0.19 9.97 13.17
CA THR A 412 -1.20 10.89 12.61
C THR A 412 -0.63 11.72 11.47
N TRP A 413 0.66 12.06 11.53
CA TRP A 413 1.32 12.71 10.41
C TRP A 413 1.45 11.78 9.20
N ILE A 414 1.89 10.53 9.30
CA ILE A 414 2.09 9.72 8.09
C ILE A 414 0.80 9.02 7.59
N ASP A 415 -0.24 8.92 8.43
CA ASP A 415 -1.52 8.25 8.14
C ASP A 415 -2.14 8.54 6.75
N PRO A 416 -2.07 9.75 6.15
CA PRO A 416 -2.63 9.97 4.82
C PRO A 416 -2.01 9.13 3.70
N VAL A 417 -0.79 8.62 3.91
CA VAL A 417 -0.04 7.84 2.92
C VAL A 417 0.47 6.50 3.49
N ASP A 418 0.22 6.21 4.76
CA ASP A 418 0.56 4.94 5.38
C ASP A 418 -0.39 3.84 4.87
N PRO A 419 0.13 2.71 4.35
CA PRO A 419 -0.70 1.59 3.89
C PRO A 419 -1.73 1.11 4.92
N LEU A 420 -1.45 1.27 6.22
CA LEU A 420 -2.40 0.91 7.27
C LEU A 420 -3.69 1.75 7.24
N GLY A 421 -3.59 3.04 6.90
CA GLY A 421 -4.75 3.91 6.73
C GLY A 421 -5.59 3.48 5.52
N LEU A 422 -4.94 2.99 4.47
CA LEU A 422 -5.58 2.54 3.23
C LEU A 422 -6.07 1.08 3.27
N ALA A 423 -5.67 0.31 4.28
CA ALA A 423 -5.79 -1.16 4.31
C ALA A 423 -7.21 -1.67 3.97
N ARG A 424 -8.25 -1.04 4.54
CA ARG A 424 -9.65 -1.44 4.30
C ARG A 424 -10.09 -1.24 2.86
N HIS A 425 -9.49 -0.27 2.18
CA HIS A 425 -9.78 0.14 0.82
C HIS A 425 -9.04 -0.68 -0.23
N LEU A 426 -8.06 -1.48 0.17
CA LEU A 426 -7.32 -2.33 -0.76
C LEU A 426 -8.22 -3.43 -1.36
N ALA A 427 -9.07 -4.06 -0.55
CA ALA A 427 -9.94 -5.15 -1.02
C ALA A 427 -11.40 -5.08 -0.52
N ARG A 428 -11.66 -4.70 0.74
CA ARG A 428 -12.98 -4.90 1.40
C ARG A 428 -13.97 -3.76 1.21
N GLU A 429 -13.49 -2.53 1.22
CA GLU A 429 -14.29 -1.31 1.24
C GLU A 429 -13.72 -0.36 0.17
N ARG A 430 -13.83 -0.75 -1.10
CA ARG A 430 -13.32 0.04 -2.23
C ARG A 430 -13.85 1.49 -2.19
N LEU A 431 -13.01 2.44 -2.58
CA LEU A 431 -13.35 3.86 -2.66
C LEU A 431 -14.03 4.16 -4.00
N ASP A 432 -14.74 5.29 -4.07
CA ASP A 432 -15.36 5.83 -5.31
C ASP A 432 -16.20 4.82 -6.12
N ASP A 433 -16.88 3.89 -5.44
CA ASP A 433 -17.65 2.80 -6.06
C ASP A 433 -16.83 1.91 -7.03
N GLN A 434 -15.51 1.91 -6.89
CA GLN A 434 -14.60 1.10 -7.72
C GLN A 434 -14.86 -0.40 -7.56
N ALA A 435 -14.67 -1.12 -8.65
CA ALA A 435 -14.75 -2.57 -8.64
C ALA A 435 -13.64 -3.18 -7.74
N PRO A 436 -13.89 -4.34 -7.12
CA PRO A 436 -12.86 -5.03 -6.35
C PRO A 436 -11.74 -5.57 -7.24
N VAL A 437 -10.49 -5.32 -6.85
CA VAL A 437 -9.29 -5.87 -7.49
C VAL A 437 -8.77 -7.09 -6.71
N PRO A 438 -8.46 -8.22 -7.37
CA PRO A 438 -7.78 -9.34 -6.72
C PRO A 438 -6.48 -8.91 -6.04
N LEU A 439 -6.25 -9.36 -4.81
CA LEU A 439 -5.08 -8.94 -4.02
C LEU A 439 -4.42 -10.10 -3.28
N PHE A 440 -3.14 -10.30 -3.53
CA PHE A 440 -2.32 -11.20 -2.71
C PHE A 440 -1.23 -10.45 -1.96
N VAL A 441 -1.20 -10.60 -0.63
CA VAL A 441 -0.14 -10.02 0.21
C VAL A 441 0.75 -11.13 0.75
N THR A 442 2.01 -11.15 0.33
CA THR A 442 3.00 -12.10 0.87
C THR A 442 3.68 -11.53 2.10
N PHE A 443 3.84 -12.37 3.13
CA PHE A 443 4.36 -11.99 4.43
C PHE A 443 5.54 -12.89 4.84
N GLY A 444 6.62 -12.35 5.43
CA GLY A 444 7.79 -13.11 5.91
C GLY A 444 8.06 -12.95 7.41
N LEU A 445 8.37 -14.04 8.13
CA LEU A 445 8.49 -14.03 9.61
C LEU A 445 9.75 -13.36 10.18
N ASP A 446 10.87 -13.39 9.44
CA ASP A 446 12.15 -12.79 9.87
C ASP A 446 12.52 -11.58 9.01
N ASP A 447 11.52 -10.74 8.74
CA ASP A 447 11.69 -9.51 7.95
C ASP A 447 12.24 -8.37 8.81
N ALA A 448 13.49 -7.96 8.57
CA ALA A 448 14.13 -6.86 9.32
C ALA A 448 13.77 -5.45 8.80
N TYR A 449 13.19 -5.35 7.60
CA TYR A 449 12.84 -4.09 6.94
C TYR A 449 11.40 -3.68 7.26
N THR A 450 10.50 -4.66 7.21
CA THR A 450 9.07 -4.56 7.53
C THR A 450 8.71 -5.62 8.57
N PRO A 451 8.98 -5.38 9.87
CA PRO A 451 8.79 -6.39 10.92
C PRO A 451 7.38 -6.98 10.99
N VAL A 452 7.28 -8.22 11.49
CA VAL A 452 6.02 -8.98 11.62
C VAL A 452 4.86 -8.16 12.18
N PRO A 453 4.99 -7.39 13.28
CA PRO A 453 3.86 -6.62 13.81
C PRO A 453 3.25 -5.62 12.82
N ASN A 454 4.07 -5.04 11.93
CA ASN A 454 3.60 -4.13 10.90
C ASN A 454 2.85 -4.85 9.78
N GLN A 455 3.36 -6.01 9.37
CA GLN A 455 2.74 -6.83 8.33
C GLN A 455 1.40 -7.40 8.84
N GLU A 456 1.36 -7.92 10.07
CA GLU A 456 0.13 -8.37 10.73
C GLU A 456 -0.91 -7.26 10.85
N ALA A 457 -0.49 -6.04 11.22
CA ALA A 457 -1.37 -4.89 11.31
C ALA A 457 -2.04 -4.60 9.96
N LEU A 458 -1.26 -4.55 8.89
CA LEU A 458 -1.77 -4.30 7.53
C LEU A 458 -2.76 -5.37 7.09
N VAL A 459 -2.36 -6.65 7.09
CA VAL A 459 -3.22 -7.73 6.55
C VAL A 459 -4.50 -7.92 7.36
N SER A 460 -4.42 -7.72 8.68
CA SER A 460 -5.59 -7.82 9.56
C SER A 460 -6.52 -6.61 9.41
N ALA A 461 -5.98 -5.40 9.26
CA ALA A 461 -6.76 -4.19 9.00
C ALA A 461 -7.44 -4.22 7.62
N ALA A 462 -6.74 -4.76 6.62
CA ALA A 462 -7.30 -5.05 5.30
C ALA A 462 -8.32 -6.19 5.34
N GLY A 463 -8.37 -6.97 6.43
CA GLY A 463 -9.27 -8.10 6.64
C GLY A 463 -9.05 -9.21 5.63
N LEU A 464 -7.79 -9.46 5.29
CA LEU A 464 -7.40 -10.54 4.41
C LEU A 464 -7.44 -11.87 5.18
N PRO A 465 -8.10 -12.92 4.65
CA PRO A 465 -7.95 -14.26 5.17
C PRO A 465 -6.53 -14.77 4.93
N VAL A 466 -6.06 -15.64 5.80
CA VAL A 466 -4.80 -16.37 5.68
C VAL A 466 -5.06 -17.63 4.86
N VAL A 467 -4.29 -17.82 3.79
CA VAL A 467 -4.40 -18.99 2.93
C VAL A 467 -3.41 -20.07 3.38
N SER A 468 -3.93 -21.26 3.69
CA SER A 468 -3.16 -22.37 4.24
C SER A 468 -2.45 -23.19 3.16
N PRO A 469 -1.31 -23.83 3.48
CA PRO A 469 -0.59 -23.75 4.76
C PRO A 469 0.20 -22.45 4.90
N SER A 470 0.09 -21.77 6.03
CA SER A 470 0.81 -20.53 6.34
C SER A 470 1.75 -20.72 7.53
N ALA A 471 2.91 -20.07 7.52
CA ALA A 471 3.85 -20.11 8.65
C ALA A 471 3.33 -19.39 9.90
N LEU A 472 2.38 -18.47 9.74
CA LEU A 472 1.71 -17.73 10.82
C LEU A 472 0.27 -17.40 10.41
N VAL A 473 -0.63 -17.39 11.39
CA VAL A 473 -1.99 -16.89 11.26
C VAL A 473 -2.12 -15.64 12.14
N PRO A 474 -2.10 -14.42 11.55
CA PRO A 474 -2.16 -13.18 12.31
C PRO A 474 -3.43 -13.03 13.14
N SER A 475 -3.31 -12.38 14.29
CA SER A 475 -4.44 -12.15 15.19
C SER A 475 -5.55 -11.33 14.51
N GLY A 476 -6.78 -11.83 14.56
CA GLY A 476 -7.95 -11.15 13.99
C GLY A 476 -8.21 -11.44 12.52
N THR A 477 -7.45 -12.35 11.91
CA THR A 477 -7.72 -12.93 10.59
C THR A 477 -8.52 -14.24 10.70
N SER A 478 -9.06 -14.70 9.57
CA SER A 478 -9.62 -16.04 9.39
C SER A 478 -8.72 -16.87 8.50
N GLU A 479 -8.75 -18.18 8.63
CA GLU A 479 -7.98 -19.10 7.80
C GLU A 479 -8.86 -19.75 6.72
N VAL A 480 -8.29 -20.01 5.54
CA VAL A 480 -8.94 -20.65 4.39
C VAL A 480 -7.94 -21.60 3.71
N ASP A 481 -8.40 -22.78 3.32
CA ASP A 481 -7.57 -23.75 2.59
C ASP A 481 -7.28 -23.30 1.15
N ALA A 482 -6.07 -23.55 0.66
CA ALA A 482 -5.75 -23.44 -0.76
C ALA A 482 -6.36 -24.63 -1.56
N PRO A 483 -6.70 -24.44 -2.85
CA PRO A 483 -6.70 -23.17 -3.59
C PRO A 483 -7.85 -22.26 -3.17
N ALA A 484 -7.55 -20.99 -2.91
CA ALA A 484 -8.53 -20.02 -2.41
C ALA A 484 -8.97 -19.03 -3.51
N ARG A 485 -10.29 -18.86 -3.69
CA ARG A 485 -10.90 -17.96 -4.68
C ARG A 485 -12.08 -17.19 -4.08
N ARG A 486 -12.24 -15.91 -4.42
CA ARG A 486 -13.43 -15.09 -4.06
C ARG A 486 -13.75 -15.08 -2.56
N MET A 487 -12.72 -15.08 -1.71
CA MET A 487 -12.90 -15.24 -0.26
C MET A 487 -13.38 -13.97 0.44
N VAL A 488 -13.06 -12.79 -0.08
CA VAL A 488 -13.35 -11.52 0.56
C VAL A 488 -14.59 -10.87 -0.05
N ARG A 489 -15.53 -10.47 0.80
CA ARG A 489 -16.69 -9.66 0.39
C ARG A 489 -16.29 -8.20 0.25
N SER A 490 -16.66 -7.60 -0.87
CA SER A 490 -16.45 -6.19 -1.18
C SER A 490 -17.73 -5.62 -1.80
N GLY A 491 -18.49 -4.84 -1.03
CA GLY A 491 -19.85 -4.45 -1.42
C GLY A 491 -20.77 -5.67 -1.61
N GLU A 492 -21.36 -5.78 -2.80
CA GLU A 492 -22.18 -6.92 -3.21
C GLU A 492 -21.36 -8.08 -3.82
N ASP A 493 -20.13 -7.78 -4.24
CA ASP A 493 -19.23 -8.71 -4.91
C ASP A 493 -18.34 -9.51 -3.96
N ARG A 494 -17.68 -10.51 -4.54
CA ARG A 494 -16.63 -11.29 -3.87
C ARG A 494 -15.38 -11.33 -4.73
N VAL A 495 -14.23 -11.12 -4.11
CA VAL A 495 -12.93 -11.01 -4.77
C VAL A 495 -11.92 -11.96 -4.16
N THR A 496 -11.01 -12.50 -4.96
CA THR A 496 -9.87 -13.26 -4.45
C THR A 496 -8.90 -12.28 -3.81
N ALA A 497 -8.96 -12.20 -2.49
CA ALA A 497 -7.98 -11.46 -1.71
C ALA A 497 -7.56 -12.25 -0.48
N GLY A 498 -6.26 -12.25 -0.17
CA GLY A 498 -5.72 -13.06 0.91
C GLY A 498 -4.25 -12.78 1.20
N THR A 499 -3.75 -13.41 2.25
CA THR A 499 -2.34 -13.34 2.64
C THR A 499 -1.79 -14.71 2.97
N ARG A 500 -0.47 -14.88 2.84
CA ARG A 500 0.24 -16.09 3.26
C ARG A 500 1.59 -15.72 3.85
N ALA A 501 1.89 -16.29 5.01
CA ALA A 501 3.16 -16.11 5.70
C ALA A 501 4.16 -17.21 5.31
N TYR A 502 5.41 -16.85 5.11
CA TYR A 502 6.49 -17.77 4.79
C TYR A 502 7.64 -17.63 5.79
N GLN A 503 8.23 -18.77 6.11
CA GLN A 503 9.45 -18.83 6.90
C GLN A 503 10.64 -18.75 5.94
N PRO A 504 11.50 -17.71 6.02
CA PRO A 504 12.70 -17.67 5.20
C PRO A 504 13.72 -18.74 5.64
N ASP A 505 14.61 -19.12 4.72
CA ASP A 505 15.66 -20.12 4.95
C ASP A 505 17.03 -19.57 4.54
N GLY A 506 17.79 -19.05 5.51
CA GLY A 506 19.14 -18.52 5.28
C GLY A 506 19.19 -17.13 4.61
N TYR A 507 18.06 -16.42 4.53
CA TYR A 507 17.96 -15.04 4.05
C TYR A 507 16.91 -14.25 4.85
N ASP A 508 16.84 -12.94 4.62
CA ASP A 508 15.88 -12.06 5.32
C ASP A 508 14.44 -12.27 4.82
N GLY A 509 13.48 -12.32 5.75
CA GLY A 509 12.06 -12.54 5.46
C GLY A 509 11.45 -11.53 4.48
N HIS A 510 12.08 -10.37 4.31
CA HIS A 510 11.66 -9.36 3.35
C HIS A 510 11.58 -9.86 1.91
N PHE A 511 12.43 -10.82 1.53
CA PHE A 511 12.56 -11.26 0.14
C PHE A 511 11.87 -12.60 -0.16
N VAL A 512 10.96 -13.06 0.71
CA VAL A 512 10.29 -14.37 0.54
C VAL A 512 9.60 -14.51 -0.81
N ALA A 513 8.95 -13.47 -1.34
CA ALA A 513 8.28 -13.51 -2.65
C ALA A 513 9.21 -13.90 -3.82
N PHE A 514 10.51 -13.67 -3.69
CA PHE A 514 11.49 -13.89 -4.76
C PHE A 514 12.42 -15.07 -4.50
N ARG A 515 12.53 -15.51 -3.23
CA ARG A 515 13.53 -16.50 -2.81
C ARG A 515 12.92 -17.75 -2.18
N HIS A 516 11.71 -17.67 -1.63
CA HIS A 516 11.04 -18.83 -1.06
C HIS A 516 10.38 -19.64 -2.20
N PRO A 517 10.74 -20.90 -2.43
CA PRO A 517 10.25 -21.66 -3.59
C PRO A 517 8.72 -21.67 -3.72
N VAL A 518 8.02 -21.84 -2.60
CA VAL A 518 6.54 -21.85 -2.58
C VAL A 518 5.98 -20.44 -2.79
N ALA A 519 6.59 -19.40 -2.19
CA ALA A 519 6.03 -18.06 -2.31
C ALA A 519 6.19 -17.53 -3.72
N THR A 520 7.33 -17.80 -4.35
CA THR A 520 7.58 -17.49 -5.76
C THR A 520 6.53 -18.14 -6.67
N LEU A 521 6.20 -19.41 -6.43
CA LEU A 521 5.14 -20.09 -7.20
C LEU A 521 3.77 -19.48 -6.93
N ASP A 522 3.41 -19.22 -5.67
CA ASP A 522 2.13 -18.60 -5.33
C ASP A 522 1.96 -17.22 -5.97
N VAL A 523 3.02 -16.40 -5.99
CA VAL A 523 3.03 -15.09 -6.66
C VAL A 523 2.80 -15.23 -8.17
N VAL A 524 3.53 -16.13 -8.83
CA VAL A 524 3.37 -16.38 -10.27
C VAL A 524 1.96 -16.91 -10.57
N ASN A 525 1.49 -17.91 -9.83
CA ASN A 525 0.18 -18.51 -10.04
C ASN A 525 -0.95 -17.50 -9.81
N PHE A 526 -0.83 -16.65 -8.80
CA PHE A 526 -1.79 -15.57 -8.57
C PHE A 526 -1.79 -14.57 -9.71
N LEU A 527 -0.62 -14.10 -10.18
CA LEU A 527 -0.54 -13.14 -11.30
C LEU A 527 -1.10 -13.74 -12.60
N VAL A 528 -0.74 -14.99 -12.93
CA VAL A 528 -1.25 -15.71 -14.10
C VAL A 528 -2.77 -15.85 -14.05
N SER A 529 -3.30 -16.35 -12.93
CA SER A 529 -4.75 -16.56 -12.78
C SER A 529 -5.53 -15.25 -12.72
N ALA A 530 -4.96 -14.19 -12.16
CA ALA A 530 -5.54 -12.85 -12.20
C ALA A 530 -5.63 -12.31 -13.63
N LEU A 531 -4.55 -12.42 -14.42
CA LEU A 531 -4.52 -12.05 -15.83
C LEU A 531 -5.46 -12.90 -16.70
N ALA A 532 -5.80 -14.12 -16.25
CA ALA A 532 -6.81 -14.97 -16.87
C ALA A 532 -8.25 -14.62 -16.45
N GLY A 533 -8.44 -13.70 -15.49
CA GLY A 533 -9.75 -13.26 -15.00
C GLY A 533 -10.36 -14.09 -13.87
N ASP A 534 -9.62 -15.06 -13.30
CA ASP A 534 -10.09 -15.85 -12.15
C ASP A 534 -8.94 -16.12 -11.17
N ALA A 535 -8.51 -15.06 -10.47
CA ALA A 535 -7.39 -15.10 -9.54
C ALA A 535 -7.53 -16.21 -8.47
N ILE A 536 -6.42 -16.89 -8.18
CA ILE A 536 -6.30 -17.98 -7.21
C ILE A 536 -5.10 -17.73 -6.29
N ILE A 537 -5.25 -17.99 -5.00
CA ILE A 537 -4.13 -18.01 -4.04
C ILE A 537 -3.89 -19.45 -3.57
N GLY A 538 -2.66 -19.94 -3.76
CA GLY A 538 -2.28 -21.31 -3.49
C GLY A 538 -2.87 -22.30 -4.51
N GLY A 539 -2.14 -23.38 -4.81
CA GLY A 539 -2.51 -24.36 -5.85
C GLY A 539 -1.72 -24.20 -7.16
N THR A 540 -1.92 -25.11 -8.10
CA THR A 540 -1.30 -25.14 -9.44
C THR A 540 -2.33 -24.68 -10.48
N PRO A 541 -2.00 -23.81 -11.45
CA PRO A 541 -2.93 -23.46 -12.53
C PRO A 541 -3.30 -24.72 -13.33
N GLY A 542 -4.60 -25.00 -13.48
CA GLY A 542 -5.10 -26.10 -14.31
C GLY A 542 -5.18 -27.50 -13.66
N GLU A 543 -4.96 -27.61 -12.35
CA GLU A 543 -5.29 -28.82 -11.58
C GLU A 543 -6.54 -28.57 -10.74
N ASP A 544 -7.72 -28.84 -11.33
CA ASP A 544 -8.97 -29.11 -10.59
C ASP A 544 -9.33 -30.61 -10.69
#